data_AF-A0A814PLH5-F1
#
_entry.id   AF-A0A814PLH5-F1
#
_cell.length_a   1.000
_cell.length_b   1.000
_cell.length_c   1.000
_cell.angle_alpha   90.00
_cell.angle_beta   90.00
_cell.angle_gamma   90.00
#
_symmetry.space_group_name_H-M   'P 1'
#
loop_
_entity.id
_entity.type
_entity.pdbx_description
1 polymer ?
#
loop_
_entity_poly.entity_id
_entity_poly.type
_entity_poly.pdbx_seq_one_letter_code
_entity_poly.pdbx_strand_id
1 'polypeptide(L)'
;MLLNDTEKKDPPFLNRFEKNMIDIHQLIQPVHWTITRELLAWLSGFLELSTVTTAKHFILIQHMIVNFNCHYVCNLVIDHYKQDEQESTIKYCKDKFICASSFDFVLMLTLNHQENSSLIQQYYDRKKISFNDIIIDILENKNKNKYGQIIYTYTQIYETIHYPNILDNNIDEVKLANFISELELINKVKQYYQPSMQKSLLIIRIDYHKEKNHLLLLKRNLLNIYNELNVLNTNMNKTI
;
A
#
# COMPACT_ATOMS: atom_id res chain seq x y z
N MET A 1 6.02 -13.66 -14.76
CA MET A 1 7.45 -13.96 -14.94
C MET A 1 7.84 -15.31 -14.31
N LEU A 2 6.97 -16.34 -14.32
CA LEU A 2 7.21 -17.61 -13.60
C LEU A 2 7.11 -18.89 -14.46
N LEU A 3 6.50 -18.83 -15.66
CA LEU A 3 6.36 -20.01 -16.54
C LEU A 3 7.58 -20.25 -17.45
N ASN A 4 8.37 -19.22 -17.76
CA ASN A 4 9.51 -19.36 -18.68
C ASN A 4 10.84 -19.68 -17.98
N ASP A 5 10.86 -19.75 -16.65
CA ASP A 5 12.06 -20.05 -15.86
C ASP A 5 12.13 -21.51 -15.39
N THR A 6 11.05 -22.29 -15.57
CA THR A 6 11.03 -23.73 -15.28
C THR A 6 11.79 -24.54 -16.34
N GLU A 7 11.81 -24.08 -17.59
CA GLU A 7 12.59 -24.71 -18.68
C GLU A 7 14.11 -24.51 -18.53
N LYS A 8 14.53 -23.52 -17.74
CA LYS A 8 15.94 -23.17 -17.53
C LYS A 8 16.57 -23.83 -16.29
N LYS A 9 15.82 -24.62 -15.52
CA LYS A 9 16.31 -25.25 -14.29
C LYS A 9 16.60 -26.73 -14.49
N ASP A 10 17.77 -27.16 -14.01
CA ASP A 10 18.24 -28.54 -14.13
C ASP A 10 17.19 -29.56 -13.63
N PRO A 11 16.82 -30.56 -14.44
CA PRO A 11 15.82 -31.58 -14.08
C PRO A 11 16.10 -32.29 -12.74
N PRO A 12 17.36 -32.63 -12.37
CA PRO A 12 17.67 -33.21 -11.07
C PRO A 12 17.39 -32.29 -9.88
N PHE A 13 17.49 -30.96 -10.06
CA PHE A 13 17.17 -29.99 -9.02
C PHE A 13 15.67 -29.92 -8.80
N LEU A 14 14.89 -29.87 -9.88
CA LEU A 14 13.42 -29.84 -9.81
C LEU A 14 12.82 -31.11 -9.21
N ASN A 15 13.48 -32.27 -9.36
CA ASN A 15 13.01 -33.55 -8.81
C ASN A 15 13.28 -33.72 -7.30
N ARG A 16 14.01 -32.80 -6.66
CA ARG A 16 14.27 -32.81 -5.20
C ARG A 16 13.18 -32.09 -4.40
N PHE A 17 12.25 -31.41 -5.06
CA PHE A 17 11.19 -30.65 -4.41
C PHE A 17 9.83 -31.21 -4.80
N GLU A 18 8.95 -31.34 -3.82
CA GLU A 18 7.53 -31.57 -4.07
C GLU A 18 6.93 -30.32 -4.72
N LYS A 19 6.43 -30.46 -5.95
CA LYS A 19 5.97 -29.34 -6.77
C LYS A 19 4.49 -29.08 -6.48
N ASN A 20 4.22 -28.12 -5.60
CA ASN A 20 2.88 -27.59 -5.42
C ASN A 20 2.70 -26.33 -6.26
N MET A 21 1.82 -26.38 -7.26
CA MET A 21 1.44 -25.19 -8.01
C MET A 21 0.48 -24.38 -7.14
N ILE A 22 0.95 -23.26 -6.60
CA ILE A 22 0.12 -22.35 -5.81
C ILE A 22 -0.39 -21.27 -6.77
N ASP A 23 -1.67 -21.33 -7.11
CA ASP A 23 -2.37 -20.23 -7.77
C ASP A 23 -3.05 -19.35 -6.71
N ILE A 24 -3.00 -18.04 -6.89
CA ILE A 24 -3.70 -17.09 -6.01
C ILE A 24 -5.20 -17.41 -5.99
N HIS A 25 -5.76 -17.88 -7.10
CA HIS A 25 -7.16 -18.30 -7.19
C HIS A 25 -7.50 -19.48 -6.28
N GLN A 26 -6.54 -20.35 -5.95
CA GLN A 26 -6.72 -21.48 -5.05
C GLN A 26 -6.65 -21.07 -3.56
N LEU A 27 -6.02 -19.93 -3.26
CA LEU A 27 -5.93 -19.38 -1.91
C LEU A 27 -7.15 -18.51 -1.55
N ILE A 28 -7.95 -18.13 -2.54
CA ILE A 28 -9.11 -17.24 -2.37
C ILE A 28 -10.37 -18.08 -2.20
N GLN A 29 -11.03 -17.94 -1.04
CA GLN A 29 -12.33 -18.56 -0.82
C GLN A 29 -13.42 -17.94 -1.72
N PRO A 30 -14.44 -18.71 -2.16
CA PRO A 30 -15.52 -18.20 -2.99
C PRO A 30 -16.23 -16.95 -2.42
N VAL A 31 -16.35 -16.88 -1.09
CA VAL A 31 -16.94 -15.71 -0.40
C VAL A 31 -16.15 -14.43 -0.64
N HIS A 32 -14.82 -14.48 -0.63
CA HIS A 32 -13.97 -13.33 -0.91
C HIS A 32 -14.19 -12.83 -2.35
N TRP A 33 -14.39 -13.73 -3.31
CA TRP A 33 -14.70 -13.38 -4.70
C TRP A 33 -16.07 -12.74 -4.86
N THR A 34 -17.06 -13.15 -4.08
CA THR A 34 -18.38 -12.51 -4.07
C THR A 34 -18.27 -11.06 -3.60
N ILE A 35 -17.59 -10.82 -2.48
CA ILE A 35 -17.35 -9.47 -1.95
C ILE A 35 -16.52 -8.64 -2.95
N THR A 36 -15.49 -9.23 -3.53
CA THR A 36 -14.64 -8.56 -4.53
C THR A 36 -15.46 -8.12 -5.74
N ARG A 37 -16.35 -8.98 -6.26
CA ARG A 37 -17.23 -8.63 -7.38
C ARG A 37 -18.21 -7.52 -7.02
N GLU A 38 -18.77 -7.54 -5.82
CA GLU A 38 -19.66 -6.48 -5.33
C GLU A 38 -18.94 -5.12 -5.27
N LEU A 39 -17.72 -5.09 -4.75
CA LEU A 39 -16.90 -3.87 -4.69
C LEU A 39 -16.51 -3.36 -6.08
N LEU A 40 -16.17 -4.27 -7.01
CA LEU A 40 -15.87 -3.90 -8.39
C LEU A 40 -17.10 -3.35 -9.12
N ALA A 41 -18.28 -3.95 -8.91
CA ALA A 41 -19.54 -3.46 -9.47
C ALA A 41 -19.91 -2.08 -8.90
N TRP A 42 -19.67 -1.86 -7.61
CA TRP A 42 -19.84 -0.55 -6.99
C TRP A 42 -18.92 0.51 -7.63
N LEU A 43 -17.65 0.19 -7.88
CA LEU A 43 -16.72 1.10 -8.56
C LEU A 43 -17.07 1.35 -10.03
N SER A 44 -17.49 0.32 -10.76
CA SER A 44 -17.89 0.46 -12.17
C SER A 44 -19.20 1.23 -12.32
N GLY A 45 -20.09 1.18 -11.33
CA GLY A 45 -21.31 1.98 -11.31
C GLY A 45 -21.04 3.48 -11.49
N PHE A 46 -19.96 4.02 -10.93
CA PHE A 46 -19.57 5.42 -11.11
C PHE A 46 -19.11 5.75 -12.53
N LEU A 47 -18.55 4.78 -13.26
CA LEU A 47 -18.19 4.95 -14.67
C LEU A 47 -19.43 4.89 -15.57
N GLU A 48 -20.35 3.97 -15.29
CA GLU A 48 -21.59 3.79 -16.06
C GLU A 48 -22.54 5.00 -15.93
N LEU A 49 -22.52 5.68 -14.78
CA LEU A 49 -23.20 6.96 -14.54
C LEU A 49 -22.72 8.08 -15.48
N SER A 50 -21.49 8.00 -16.00
CA SER A 50 -20.97 8.94 -17.02
C SER A 50 -21.49 8.57 -18.41
N THR A 51 -22.80 8.69 -18.61
CA THR A 51 -23.53 8.40 -19.86
C THR A 51 -23.17 9.30 -21.05
N VAL A 52 -22.16 10.15 -20.93
CA VAL A 52 -21.66 10.93 -22.07
C VAL A 52 -20.82 9.98 -22.93
N THR A 53 -21.24 9.78 -24.17
CA THR A 53 -20.61 8.93 -25.20
C THR A 53 -19.11 9.18 -25.44
N THR A 54 -18.54 10.24 -24.87
CA THR A 54 -17.11 10.58 -24.85
C THR A 54 -16.32 9.98 -23.67
N ALA A 55 -16.96 9.53 -22.58
CA ALA A 55 -16.29 9.04 -21.36
C ALA A 55 -15.64 7.65 -21.52
N LYS A 56 -16.05 6.85 -22.52
CA LYS A 56 -15.52 5.51 -22.79
C LYS A 56 -14.01 5.47 -23.04
N HIS A 57 -13.39 6.60 -23.40
CA HIS A 57 -11.99 6.64 -23.81
C HIS A 57 -11.05 7.27 -22.78
N PHE A 58 -11.54 7.88 -21.70
CA PHE A 58 -10.70 8.77 -20.88
C PHE A 58 -10.66 8.43 -19.38
N ILE A 59 -11.77 7.95 -18.81
CA ILE A 59 -11.85 7.75 -17.36
C ILE A 59 -11.83 6.25 -17.05
N LEU A 60 -10.70 5.81 -16.52
CA LEU A 60 -10.51 4.45 -16.02
C LEU A 60 -10.46 4.49 -14.50
N ILE A 61 -10.97 3.45 -13.82
CA ILE A 61 -10.89 3.35 -12.34
C ILE A 61 -9.44 3.48 -11.86
N GLN A 62 -8.48 3.01 -12.66
CA GLN A 62 -7.05 3.14 -12.37
C GLN A 62 -6.52 4.59 -12.30
N HIS A 63 -7.22 5.56 -12.90
CA HIS A 63 -6.87 6.98 -12.80
C HIS A 63 -7.50 7.62 -11.54
N MET A 64 -8.64 7.09 -11.09
CA MET A 64 -9.36 7.60 -9.92
C MET A 64 -8.84 7.04 -8.60
N ILE A 65 -8.32 5.81 -8.61
CA ILE A 65 -7.78 5.14 -7.43
C ILE A 65 -6.33 4.78 -7.70
N VAL A 66 -5.43 5.33 -6.90
CA VAL A 66 -3.99 5.13 -7.08
C VAL A 66 -3.65 3.66 -6.85
N ASN A 67 -2.88 3.07 -7.78
CA ASN A 67 -2.44 1.68 -7.75
C ASN A 67 -3.60 0.64 -7.77
N PHE A 68 -4.73 1.00 -8.39
CA PHE A 68 -5.85 0.08 -8.54
C PHE A 68 -5.50 -1.12 -9.42
N ASN A 69 -5.84 -2.31 -8.94
CA ASN A 69 -5.77 -3.58 -9.65
C ASN A 69 -6.91 -4.49 -9.10
N CYS A 70 -7.52 -5.33 -9.93
CA CYS A 70 -8.51 -6.30 -9.47
C CYS A 70 -7.96 -7.23 -8.36
N HIS A 71 -6.68 -7.60 -8.42
CA HIS A 71 -6.01 -8.36 -7.37
C HIS A 71 -5.81 -7.55 -6.08
N TYR A 72 -5.66 -6.23 -6.17
CA TYR A 72 -5.57 -5.36 -4.99
C TYR A 72 -6.88 -5.36 -4.20
N VAL A 73 -8.03 -5.29 -4.88
CA VAL A 73 -9.35 -5.40 -4.25
C VAL A 73 -9.48 -6.72 -3.50
N CYS A 74 -9.11 -7.82 -4.16
CA CYS A 74 -9.20 -9.15 -3.57
C CYS A 74 -8.28 -9.30 -2.35
N ASN A 75 -7.04 -8.82 -2.43
CA ASN A 75 -6.11 -8.83 -1.29
C ASN A 75 -6.66 -8.05 -0.11
N LEU A 76 -7.26 -6.88 -0.36
CA LEU A 76 -7.84 -6.05 0.70
C LEU A 76 -9.02 -6.73 1.40
N VAL A 77 -9.84 -7.45 0.62
CA VAL A 77 -10.92 -8.29 1.17
C VAL A 77 -10.32 -9.40 2.04
N ILE A 78 -9.32 -10.13 1.56
CA ILE A 78 -8.68 -11.23 2.31
C ILE A 78 -8.06 -10.72 3.62
N ASP A 79 -7.38 -9.58 3.58
CA ASP A 79 -6.68 -9.01 4.74
C ASP A 79 -7.63 -8.60 5.87
N HIS A 80 -8.87 -8.23 5.54
CA HIS A 80 -9.84 -7.74 6.52
C HIS A 80 -11.00 -8.70 6.81
N TYR A 81 -11.20 -9.72 5.97
CA TYR A 81 -12.33 -10.62 6.11
C TYR A 81 -12.27 -11.40 7.42
N LYS A 82 -13.33 -11.25 8.22
CA LYS A 82 -13.62 -12.09 9.38
C LYS A 82 -14.93 -12.82 9.11
N GLN A 83 -15.01 -14.09 9.51
CA GLN A 83 -16.24 -14.88 9.40
C GLN A 83 -17.39 -14.09 10.06
N ASP A 84 -18.51 -13.97 9.33
CA ASP A 84 -19.74 -13.24 9.70
C ASP A 84 -19.72 -11.70 9.65
N GLU A 85 -18.62 -11.07 9.19
CA GLU A 85 -18.51 -9.61 9.09
C GLU A 85 -18.40 -9.11 7.63
N GLN A 86 -19.21 -9.67 6.72
CA GLN A 86 -19.18 -9.27 5.29
C GLN A 86 -19.44 -7.77 5.09
N GLU A 87 -20.47 -7.22 5.74
CA GLU A 87 -20.85 -5.81 5.58
C GLU A 87 -19.78 -4.86 6.15
N SER A 88 -19.17 -5.24 7.29
CA SER A 88 -18.01 -4.55 7.87
C SER A 88 -16.83 -4.56 6.90
N THR A 89 -16.57 -5.70 6.26
CA THR A 89 -15.50 -5.85 5.27
C THR A 89 -15.73 -4.96 4.06
N ILE A 90 -16.94 -4.93 3.52
CA ILE A 90 -17.30 -4.05 2.40
C ILE A 90 -17.09 -2.58 2.78
N LYS A 91 -17.57 -2.18 3.97
CA LYS A 91 -17.42 -0.81 4.47
C LYS A 91 -15.95 -0.43 4.62
N TYR A 92 -15.13 -1.31 5.21
CA TYR A 92 -13.70 -1.10 5.32
C TYR A 92 -13.01 -0.96 3.96
N CYS A 93 -13.39 -1.80 2.98
CA CYS A 93 -12.84 -1.73 1.63
C CYS A 93 -13.21 -0.40 0.94
N LYS A 94 -14.47 0.01 1.01
CA LYS A 94 -14.94 1.30 0.47
C LYS A 94 -14.18 2.46 1.10
N ASP A 95 -14.02 2.43 2.41
CA ASP A 95 -13.25 3.41 3.16
C ASP A 95 -11.79 3.50 2.68
N LYS A 96 -11.16 2.36 2.38
CA LYS A 96 -9.79 2.33 1.84
C LYS A 96 -9.72 2.86 0.41
N PHE A 97 -10.71 2.59 -0.43
CA PHE A 97 -10.78 3.18 -1.77
C PHE A 97 -10.89 4.70 -1.72
N ILE A 98 -11.71 5.24 -0.82
CA ILE A 98 -11.83 6.70 -0.62
C ILE A 98 -10.52 7.30 -0.10
N CYS A 99 -9.78 6.59 0.76
CA CYS A 99 -8.46 7.07 1.20
C CYS A 99 -7.41 7.09 0.07
N ALA A 100 -7.46 6.09 -0.82
CA ALA A 100 -6.51 5.94 -1.93
C ALA A 100 -6.95 6.69 -3.20
N SER A 101 -8.09 7.38 -3.18
CA SER A 101 -8.62 8.03 -4.37
C SER A 101 -7.97 9.39 -4.62
N SER A 102 -7.82 9.69 -5.91
CA SER A 102 -7.43 11.01 -6.40
C SER A 102 -8.60 11.98 -6.30
N PHE A 103 -8.33 13.26 -6.56
CA PHE A 103 -9.37 14.28 -6.65
C PHE A 103 -10.38 13.98 -7.78
N ASP A 104 -9.93 13.31 -8.85
CA ASP A 104 -10.78 12.96 -10.00
C ASP A 104 -11.94 12.04 -9.60
N PHE A 105 -11.73 11.17 -8.60
CA PHE A 105 -12.81 10.34 -8.06
C PHE A 105 -13.95 11.19 -7.51
N VAL A 106 -13.63 12.24 -6.74
CA VAL A 106 -14.65 13.13 -6.17
C VAL A 106 -15.34 13.93 -7.24
N LEU A 107 -14.59 14.44 -8.22
CA LEU A 107 -15.17 15.11 -9.38
C LEU A 107 -16.20 14.19 -10.07
N MET A 108 -15.88 12.91 -10.24
CA MET A 108 -16.84 11.94 -10.79
C MET A 108 -18.08 11.77 -9.91
N LEU A 109 -17.92 11.69 -8.59
CA LEU A 109 -19.06 11.61 -7.67
C LEU A 109 -19.98 12.83 -7.76
N THR A 110 -19.46 14.03 -8.04
CA THR A 110 -20.28 15.25 -8.17
C THR A 110 -21.24 15.22 -9.35
N LEU A 111 -20.99 14.40 -10.37
CA LEU A 111 -21.90 14.22 -11.51
C LEU A 111 -23.27 13.66 -11.08
N ASN A 112 -23.33 12.97 -9.94
CA ASN A 112 -24.56 12.51 -9.31
C ASN A 112 -24.55 12.86 -7.80
N HIS A 113 -24.50 14.16 -7.51
CA HIS A 113 -24.30 14.69 -6.16
C HIS A 113 -25.36 14.24 -5.14
N GLN A 114 -26.62 14.03 -5.56
CA GLN A 114 -27.70 13.69 -4.63
C GLN A 114 -27.48 12.32 -3.96
N GLU A 115 -27.06 11.32 -4.74
CA GLU A 115 -26.80 9.97 -4.24
C GLU A 115 -25.43 9.84 -3.56
N ASN A 116 -24.45 10.65 -3.97
CA ASN A 116 -23.05 10.52 -3.53
C ASN A 116 -22.59 11.55 -2.49
N SER A 117 -23.48 12.41 -2.00
CA SER A 117 -23.15 13.49 -1.05
C SER A 117 -22.40 13.00 0.20
N SER A 118 -22.78 11.83 0.74
CA SER A 118 -22.11 11.22 1.90
C SER A 118 -20.65 10.81 1.60
N LEU A 119 -20.39 10.27 0.41
CA LEU A 119 -19.04 9.86 -0.03
C LEU A 119 -18.14 11.07 -0.28
N ILE A 120 -18.70 12.13 -0.88
CA ILE A 120 -18.00 13.40 -1.10
C ILE A 120 -17.60 14.00 0.25
N GLN A 121 -18.53 14.06 1.19
CA GLN A 121 -18.28 14.58 2.54
C GLN A 121 -17.20 13.75 3.25
N GLN A 122 -17.30 12.41 3.18
CA GLN A 122 -16.31 11.51 3.75
C GLN A 122 -14.90 11.71 3.17
N TYR A 123 -14.78 11.97 1.87
CA TYR A 123 -13.50 12.27 1.24
C TYR A 123 -12.88 13.55 1.81
N TYR A 124 -13.64 14.65 1.85
CA TYR A 124 -13.14 15.93 2.34
C TYR A 124 -12.84 15.91 3.83
N ASP A 125 -13.66 15.24 4.64
CA ASP A 125 -13.39 15.10 6.07
C ASP A 125 -12.08 14.35 6.34
N ARG A 126 -11.68 13.43 5.46
CA ARG A 126 -10.39 12.73 5.53
C ARG A 126 -9.23 13.53 4.93
N LYS A 127 -9.47 14.33 3.88
CA LYS A 127 -8.43 15.17 3.24
C LYS A 127 -8.14 16.47 3.99
N LYS A 128 -8.95 16.84 5.00
CA LYS A 128 -8.64 17.92 5.96
C LYS A 128 -7.36 17.62 6.78
N ILE A 129 -6.87 16.39 6.74
CA ILE A 129 -5.64 15.96 7.41
C ILE A 129 -4.46 16.33 6.50
N SER A 130 -3.66 17.31 6.90
CA SER A 130 -2.42 17.66 6.21
C SER A 130 -1.39 16.53 6.33
N PHE A 131 -0.35 16.52 5.49
CA PHE A 131 0.73 15.54 5.62
C PHE A 131 1.35 15.57 7.03
N ASN A 132 1.47 16.77 7.62
CA ASN A 132 1.97 16.94 8.98
C ASN A 132 1.06 16.27 10.03
N ASP A 133 -0.26 16.37 9.86
CA ASP A 133 -1.22 15.72 10.76
C ASP A 133 -1.14 14.18 10.65
N ILE A 134 -0.88 13.64 9.44
CA ILE A 134 -0.62 12.21 9.25
C ILE A 134 0.63 11.78 10.02
N ILE A 135 1.71 12.57 9.95
CA ILE A 135 2.96 12.27 10.64
C ILE A 135 2.79 12.34 12.16
N ILE A 136 2.05 13.33 12.67
CA ILE A 136 1.72 13.46 14.09
C ILE A 136 0.94 12.22 14.56
N ASP A 137 -0.12 11.84 13.83
CA ASP A 137 -0.92 10.66 14.16
C ASP A 137 -0.06 9.38 14.21
N ILE A 138 0.85 9.19 13.24
CA ILE A 138 1.77 8.04 13.23
C ILE A 138 2.68 8.04 14.46
N LEU A 139 3.20 9.19 14.86
CA LEU A 139 4.13 9.32 15.99
C LEU A 139 3.44 9.19 17.34
N GLU A 140 2.17 9.60 17.46
CA GLU A 140 1.37 9.46 18.68
C GLU A 140 0.79 8.05 18.82
N ASN A 141 0.36 7.43 17.73
CA ASN A 141 -0.26 6.10 17.70
C ASN A 141 0.73 4.96 17.36
N LYS A 142 1.94 4.99 17.94
CA LYS A 142 3.04 4.01 17.67
C LYS A 142 2.63 2.53 17.75
N ASN A 143 1.64 2.19 18.57
CA ASN A 143 1.20 0.81 18.80
C ASN A 143 0.24 0.27 17.73
N LYS A 144 -0.44 1.12 16.95
CA LYS A 144 -1.38 0.70 15.90
C LYS A 144 -0.70 0.55 14.53
N ASN A 145 0.33 1.35 14.26
CA ASN A 145 1.04 1.34 12.98
C ASN A 145 2.31 0.47 13.02
N LYS A 146 2.14 -0.82 13.35
CA LYS A 146 3.23 -1.82 13.28
C LYS A 146 3.74 -2.05 11.85
N TYR A 147 2.98 -1.63 10.84
CA TYR A 147 3.27 -1.85 9.43
C TYR A 147 3.62 -0.52 8.76
N GLY A 148 4.69 -0.54 7.95
CA GLY A 148 5.08 0.63 7.16
C GLY A 148 3.94 1.13 6.27
N GLN A 149 3.78 2.44 6.19
CA GLN A 149 2.73 3.08 5.39
C GLN A 149 3.29 3.58 4.06
N ILE A 150 2.54 3.37 2.98
CA ILE A 150 2.85 3.93 1.66
C ILE A 150 1.94 5.13 1.44
N ILE A 151 2.54 6.28 1.14
CA ILE A 151 1.84 7.53 0.87
C ILE A 151 2.12 7.91 -0.59
N TYR A 152 1.05 8.07 -1.37
CA TYR A 152 1.13 8.55 -2.74
C TYR A 152 0.91 10.06 -2.76
N THR A 153 1.75 10.76 -3.51
CA THR A 153 1.65 12.21 -3.68
C THR A 153 2.05 12.61 -5.08
N TYR A 154 1.46 13.69 -5.57
CA TYR A 154 1.83 14.37 -6.82
C TYR A 154 2.80 15.53 -6.58
N THR A 155 3.16 15.82 -5.33
CA THR A 155 4.16 16.83 -4.97
C THR A 155 5.55 16.46 -5.49
N GLN A 156 6.35 17.45 -5.88
CA GLN A 156 7.65 17.20 -6.46
C GLN A 156 8.61 16.60 -5.42
N ILE A 157 9.43 15.61 -5.81
CA ILE A 157 10.40 14.99 -4.89
C ILE A 157 11.51 15.95 -4.42
N TYR A 158 11.71 17.05 -5.13
CA TYR A 158 12.73 18.05 -4.81
C TYR A 158 12.26 19.07 -3.78
N GLU A 159 10.94 19.19 -3.56
CA GLU A 159 10.40 20.05 -2.51
C GLU A 159 10.76 19.49 -1.13
N THR A 160 11.32 20.34 -0.28
CA THR A 160 11.56 20.03 1.12
C THR A 160 10.22 19.96 1.84
N ILE A 161 9.99 18.87 2.57
CA ILE A 161 8.81 18.77 3.42
C ILE A 161 9.14 19.51 4.72
N HIS A 162 8.36 20.53 5.04
CA HIS A 162 8.51 21.29 6.27
C HIS A 162 7.74 20.60 7.39
N TYR A 163 8.47 19.95 8.29
CA TYR A 163 7.90 19.42 9.52
C TYR A 163 7.87 20.52 10.59
N PRO A 164 6.88 20.51 11.50
CA PRO A 164 6.93 21.31 12.71
C PRO A 164 8.23 21.02 13.49
N ASN A 165 8.90 22.04 14.03
CA ASN A 165 10.19 21.94 14.74
C ASN A 165 10.25 20.84 15.83
N ILE A 166 9.10 20.45 16.39
CA ILE A 166 8.96 19.41 17.42
C ILE A 166 9.20 18.00 16.83
N LEU A 167 9.01 17.83 15.52
CA LEU A 167 9.05 16.55 14.83
C LEU A 167 10.37 16.32 14.06
N ASP A 168 11.10 17.37 13.70
CA ASP A 168 12.34 17.27 12.90
C ASP A 168 13.39 16.36 13.55
N ASN A 169 13.51 16.40 14.88
CA ASN A 169 14.46 15.54 15.61
C ASN A 169 14.05 14.06 15.64
N ASN A 170 12.78 13.76 15.37
CA ASN A 170 12.22 12.41 15.42
C ASN A 170 12.15 11.74 14.05
N ILE A 171 12.41 12.48 12.97
CA ILE A 171 12.21 12.02 11.59
C ILE A 171 13.56 11.86 10.89
N ASP A 172 13.73 10.73 10.21
CA ASP A 172 14.83 10.49 9.28
C ASP A 172 14.28 10.44 7.87
N GLU A 173 14.51 11.49 7.09
CA GLU A 173 14.10 11.54 5.68
C GLU A 173 15.27 11.19 4.77
N VAL A 174 15.06 10.25 3.86
CA VAL A 174 16.02 9.87 2.82
C VAL A 174 15.32 9.74 1.47
N LYS A 175 16.03 10.09 0.39
CA LYS A 175 15.59 9.81 -0.98
C LYS A 175 16.23 8.51 -1.43
N LEU A 176 15.48 7.65 -2.12
CA LEU A 176 16.00 6.38 -2.62
C LEU A 176 17.20 6.59 -3.56
N ALA A 177 17.17 7.65 -4.36
CA ALA A 177 18.25 8.03 -5.27
C ALA A 177 19.57 8.39 -4.58
N ASN A 178 19.57 8.62 -3.26
CA ASN A 178 20.79 8.92 -2.51
C ASN A 178 21.63 7.65 -2.23
N PHE A 179 21.05 6.46 -2.43
CA PHE A 179 21.78 5.20 -2.24
C PHE A 179 22.44 4.78 -3.55
N ILE A 180 23.77 4.65 -3.52
CA ILE A 180 24.55 4.17 -4.66
C ILE A 180 24.51 2.64 -4.72
N SER A 181 24.45 1.99 -3.55
CA SER A 181 24.45 0.52 -3.45
C SER A 181 23.33 -0.03 -2.57
N GLU A 182 22.95 -1.28 -2.84
CA GLU A 182 21.99 -2.04 -2.02
C GLU A 182 22.45 -2.15 -0.56
N LEU A 183 23.76 -2.26 -0.34
CA LEU A 183 24.36 -2.35 0.98
C LEU A 183 24.13 -1.09 1.81
N GLU A 184 24.22 0.10 1.21
CA GLU A 184 23.96 1.38 1.90
C GLU A 184 22.52 1.47 2.39
N LEU A 185 21.56 1.08 1.54
CA LEU A 185 20.14 1.03 1.92
C LEU A 185 19.94 0.07 3.10
N ILE A 186 20.51 -1.14 3.03
CA ILE A 186 20.40 -2.13 4.10
C ILE A 186 21.00 -1.58 5.39
N ASN A 187 22.18 -0.99 5.33
CA ASN A 187 22.85 -0.43 6.51
C ASN A 187 22.04 0.71 7.12
N LYS A 188 21.47 1.60 6.30
CA LYS A 188 20.63 2.71 6.77
C LYS A 188 19.37 2.22 7.48
N VAL A 189 18.68 1.24 6.90
CA VAL A 189 17.49 0.65 7.52
C VAL A 189 17.88 -0.11 8.82
N LYS A 190 18.97 -0.88 8.82
CA LYS A 190 19.45 -1.56 10.03
C LYS A 190 19.81 -0.58 11.14
N GLN A 191 20.50 0.51 10.82
CA GLN A 191 20.82 1.59 11.76
C GLN A 191 19.56 2.17 12.39
N TYR A 192 18.52 2.41 11.60
CA TYR A 192 17.25 2.93 12.11
C TYR A 192 16.61 2.00 13.16
N TYR A 193 16.70 0.67 12.98
CA TYR A 193 16.17 -0.31 13.93
C TYR A 193 17.10 -0.59 15.13
N GLN A 194 18.27 0.05 15.23
CA GLN A 194 19.14 -0.12 16.40
C GLN A 194 18.59 0.65 17.61
N PRO A 195 18.70 0.09 18.84
CA PRO A 195 18.21 0.76 20.06
C PRO A 195 18.85 2.12 20.35
N SER A 196 20.02 2.40 19.75
CA SER A 196 20.76 3.65 19.91
C SER A 196 20.23 4.81 19.07
N MET A 197 19.34 4.55 18.09
CA MET A 197 18.74 5.60 17.28
C MET A 197 17.64 6.32 18.07
N GLN A 198 17.76 7.64 18.19
CA GLN A 198 16.76 8.50 18.84
C GLN A 198 15.55 8.79 17.93
N LYS A 199 15.68 8.56 16.62
CA LYS A 199 14.63 8.88 15.65
C LYS A 199 13.51 7.84 15.68
N SER A 200 12.27 8.32 15.64
CA SER A 200 11.05 7.51 15.76
C SER A 200 10.38 7.15 14.44
N LEU A 201 10.76 7.80 13.32
CA LEU A 201 10.18 7.56 12.01
C LEU A 201 11.22 7.65 10.89
N LEU A 202 11.26 6.65 10.01
CA LEU A 202 12.05 6.66 8.77
C LEU A 202 11.12 6.90 7.57
N ILE A 203 11.40 7.94 6.80
CA ILE A 203 10.68 8.29 5.58
C ILE A 203 11.61 8.06 4.39
N ILE A 204 11.22 7.15 3.50
CA ILE A 204 11.92 6.90 2.24
C ILE A 204 11.09 7.49 1.11
N ARG A 205 11.61 8.57 0.51
CA ARG A 205 11.00 9.24 -0.65
C ARG A 205 11.46 8.58 -1.94
N ILE A 206 10.50 8.34 -2.84
CA ILE A 206 10.74 7.62 -4.08
C ILE A 206 10.09 8.39 -5.23
N ASP A 207 10.87 8.69 -6.26
CA ASP A 207 10.38 9.19 -7.54
C ASP A 207 9.97 7.98 -8.37
N TYR A 208 8.67 7.71 -8.41
CA TYR A 208 8.14 6.54 -9.12
C TYR A 208 8.57 6.51 -10.60
N HIS A 209 8.64 7.65 -11.27
CA HIS A 209 8.95 7.69 -12.70
C HIS A 209 10.40 7.29 -12.99
N LYS A 210 11.33 7.66 -12.10
CA LYS A 210 12.75 7.38 -12.26
C LYS A 210 13.15 6.05 -11.62
N GLU A 211 12.52 5.68 -10.52
CA GLU A 211 13.01 4.64 -9.61
C GLU A 211 12.12 3.39 -9.55
N LYS A 212 11.07 3.29 -10.36
CA LYS A 212 10.15 2.13 -10.36
C LYS A 212 10.84 0.77 -10.43
N ASN A 213 11.97 0.68 -11.15
CA ASN A 213 12.71 -0.57 -11.32
C ASN A 213 13.39 -1.03 -10.01
N HIS A 214 13.64 -0.10 -9.09
CA HIS A 214 14.26 -0.37 -7.79
C HIS A 214 13.25 -0.70 -6.70
N LEU A 215 11.94 -0.50 -6.93
CA LEU A 215 10.89 -0.78 -5.94
C LEU A 215 10.86 -2.25 -5.50
N LEU A 216 11.09 -3.18 -6.43
CA LEU A 216 11.13 -4.61 -6.10
C LEU A 216 12.32 -4.96 -5.19
N LEU A 217 13.48 -4.33 -5.44
CA LEU A 217 14.66 -4.50 -4.61
C LEU A 217 14.42 -3.91 -3.22
N LEU A 218 13.88 -2.70 -3.15
CA LEU A 218 13.51 -2.06 -1.88
C LEU A 218 12.55 -2.95 -1.08
N LYS A 219 11.48 -3.45 -1.71
CA LYS A 219 10.53 -4.38 -1.07
C LYS A 219 11.24 -5.61 -0.52
N ARG A 220 12.10 -6.26 -1.32
CA ARG A 220 12.86 -7.44 -0.89
C ARG A 220 13.72 -7.14 0.34
N ASN A 221 14.42 -6.01 0.34
CA ASN A 221 15.34 -5.65 1.42
C ASN A 221 14.61 -5.29 2.70
N LEU A 222 13.51 -4.53 2.61
CA LEU A 222 12.67 -4.24 3.76
C LEU A 222 12.09 -5.53 4.38
N LEU A 223 11.64 -6.48 3.55
CA LEU A 223 11.15 -7.77 4.02
C LEU A 223 12.23 -8.61 4.71
N ASN A 224 13.43 -8.67 4.12
CA ASN A 224 14.54 -9.42 4.70
C ASN A 224 14.93 -8.85 6.06
N ILE A 225 15.07 -7.53 6.17
CA ILE A 225 15.43 -6.87 7.44
C ILE A 225 14.34 -7.08 8.48
N TYR A 226 13.07 -6.97 8.09
CA TYR A 226 11.95 -7.24 8.99
C TYR A 226 11.98 -8.67 9.54
N ASN A 227 12.25 -9.66 8.68
CA ASN A 227 12.37 -11.05 9.10
C ASN A 227 13.56 -11.26 10.04
N GLU A 228 14.72 -10.66 9.76
CA GLU A 228 15.89 -10.70 10.63
C GLU A 228 15.58 -10.13 12.03
N LEU A 229 14.89 -8.99 12.10
CA LEU A 229 14.50 -8.36 13.36
C LEU A 229 13.49 -9.19 14.16
N ASN A 230 12.53 -9.83 13.49
CA ASN A 230 11.57 -10.72 14.14
C ASN A 230 12.24 -11.98 14.71
N VAL A 231 13.23 -12.54 14.02
CA VAL A 231 14.02 -13.67 14.51
C VAL A 231 14.84 -13.27 15.75
N LEU A 232 15.44 -12.07 15.74
CA LEU A 232 16.19 -11.56 16.89
C LEU A 232 15.28 -11.32 18.12
N ASN A 233 14.10 -10.74 17.91
CA ASN A 233 13.14 -10.49 19.00
C ASN A 233 12.51 -11.78 19.56
N THR A 234 12.31 -12.81 18.74
CA THR A 234 11.81 -14.11 19.21
C THR A 234 12.86 -14.92 19.97
N ASN A 235 14.15 -14.72 19.69
CA ASN A 235 15.22 -15.35 20.45
C ASN A 235 15.48 -14.68 21.81
N MET A 236 15.27 -13.37 21.94
CA MET A 236 15.33 -12.67 23.24
C MET A 236 14.18 -13.06 24.17
N ASN A 237 12.98 -13.34 23.64
CA ASN A 237 11.83 -13.78 24.45
C ASN A 237 11.90 -15.25 24.90
N LYS A 238 12.91 -16.02 24.46
CA LYS A 238 13.17 -17.40 24.92
C LYS A 238 14.28 -17.48 25.98
N THR A 239 14.86 -16.36 26.37
CA THR A 239 15.94 -16.27 27.38
C THR A 239 15.49 -15.58 28.66
N ILE A 240 14.28 -15.92 29.13
CA ILE A 240 13.81 -15.65 30.50
C ILE A 240 13.41 -16.98 31.13
#